data_AF-A0A531LMB7-F1
#
_entry.id   AF-A0A531LMB7-F1
#
_cell.length_a   1.000
_cell.length_b   1.000
_cell.length_c   1.000
_cell.angle_alpha   90.00
_cell.angle_beta   90.00
_cell.angle_gamma   90.00
#
_symmetry.space_group_name_H-M   'P 1'
#
loop_
_entity.id
_entity.type
_entity.pdbx_description
1 polymer ?
#
loop_
_entity_poly.entity_id
_entity_poly.type
_entity_poly.pdbx_seq_one_letter_code
_entity_poly.pdbx_strand_id
1 'polypeptide(L)'
;KMLNRYKGKAAIMSFDHWLIRDFPKDAPGIPGGLTAYGKDNQLIEAHFAMLAHDIAFTSYAAGDLPNPFVSFVRQRLKMPVITWTVHDQPAVDLTFK
;
A
#
# COMPACT_ATOMS: atom_id res chain seq x y z
N LYS A 1 -10.17 -18.94 10.44
CA LYS A 1 -9.67 -17.59 10.03
C LYS A 1 -8.82 -17.02 11.16
N MET A 2 -7.58 -16.63 10.89
CA MET A 2 -6.51 -16.41 11.89
C MET A 2 -6.73 -15.20 12.81
N LEU A 3 -7.58 -14.23 12.41
CA LEU A 3 -7.90 -13.04 13.20
C LEU A 3 -9.15 -13.18 14.10
N ASN A 4 -9.81 -14.34 14.15
CA ASN A 4 -11.11 -14.49 14.85
C ASN A 4 -11.08 -14.13 16.36
N ARG A 5 -9.90 -14.20 16.98
CA ARG A 5 -9.71 -13.86 18.40
C ARG A 5 -9.29 -12.41 18.64
N TYR A 6 -8.85 -11.70 17.60
CA TYR A 6 -8.50 -10.29 17.69
C TYR A 6 -9.76 -9.44 17.72
N LYS A 7 -9.94 -8.61 18.75
CA LYS A 7 -11.13 -7.77 18.94
C LYS A 7 -10.92 -6.31 18.55
N GLY A 8 -9.71 -5.93 18.17
CA GLY A 8 -9.37 -4.57 17.73
C GLY A 8 -9.72 -4.32 16.27
N LYS A 9 -9.59 -3.06 15.84
CA LYS A 9 -9.59 -2.69 14.41
C LYS A 9 -8.32 -3.21 13.76
N ALA A 10 -8.44 -3.83 12.59
CA ALA A 10 -7.32 -4.33 11.83
C ALA A 10 -7.37 -3.81 10.39
N ALA A 11 -6.20 -3.70 9.78
CA ALA A 11 -6.01 -3.57 8.35
C ALA A 11 -5.02 -4.65 7.92
N ILE A 12 -5.14 -5.13 6.68
CA ILE A 12 -4.24 -6.14 6.10
C ILE A 12 -3.55 -5.56 4.88
N MET A 13 -2.31 -5.98 4.65
CA MET A 13 -1.54 -5.54 3.48
C MET A 13 -0.52 -6.61 3.08
N SER A 14 -0.12 -6.62 1.82
CA SER A 14 0.85 -7.59 1.31
C SER A 14 1.66 -7.02 0.15
N PHE A 15 2.88 -7.53 -0.02
CA PHE A 15 3.67 -7.36 -1.24
C PHE A 15 3.14 -8.24 -2.38
N ASP A 16 2.49 -9.35 -2.03
CA ASP A 16 2.04 -10.32 -3.00
C ASP A 16 0.69 -9.92 -3.61
N HIS A 17 0.71 -9.63 -4.90
CA HIS A 17 -0.48 -9.22 -5.66
C HIS A 17 -1.60 -10.26 -5.65
N TRP A 18 -1.28 -11.56 -5.58
CA TRP A 18 -2.29 -12.61 -5.51
C TRP A 18 -3.10 -12.55 -4.20
N LEU A 19 -2.46 -12.22 -3.07
CA LEU A 19 -3.16 -12.03 -1.80
C LEU A 19 -4.09 -10.81 -1.85
N ILE A 20 -3.64 -9.72 -2.46
CA ILE A 20 -4.43 -8.49 -2.59
C ILE A 20 -5.73 -8.77 -3.35
N ARG A 21 -5.66 -9.55 -4.42
CA ARG A 21 -6.82 -9.95 -5.22
C ARG A 21 -7.85 -10.75 -4.42
N ASP A 22 -7.40 -11.53 -3.45
CA ASP A 22 -8.26 -12.37 -2.61
C ASP A 22 -8.78 -11.67 -1.35
N PHE A 23 -8.24 -10.49 -0.98
CA PHE A 23 -8.69 -9.76 0.22
C PHE A 23 -10.20 -9.51 0.27
N PRO A 24 -10.87 -9.01 -0.78
CA PRO A 24 -12.32 -8.76 -0.73
C PRO A 24 -13.13 -10.05 -0.49
N LYS A 25 -12.62 -11.19 -0.96
CA LYS A 25 -13.26 -12.51 -0.84
C LYS A 25 -13.04 -13.11 0.55
N ASP A 26 -11.80 -13.10 1.04
CA ASP A 26 -11.42 -13.85 2.24
C ASP A 26 -11.51 -13.04 3.54
N ALA A 27 -11.36 -11.72 3.44
CA ALA A 27 -11.41 -10.77 4.55
C ALA A 27 -12.37 -9.60 4.30
N PRO A 28 -13.65 -9.86 3.95
CA PRO A 28 -14.62 -8.79 3.68
C PRO A 28 -14.79 -7.90 4.93
N GLY A 29 -14.79 -6.59 4.71
CA GLY A 29 -14.94 -5.58 5.78
C GLY A 29 -13.65 -5.24 6.54
N ILE A 30 -12.51 -5.88 6.23
CA ILE A 30 -11.20 -5.47 6.73
C ILE A 30 -10.50 -4.64 5.63
N PRO A 31 -10.07 -3.40 5.90
CA PRO A 31 -9.33 -2.61 4.93
C PRO A 31 -8.08 -3.35 4.45
N GLY A 32 -8.02 -3.62 3.14
CA GLY A 32 -6.88 -4.21 2.46
C GLY A 32 -6.01 -3.15 1.80
N GLY A 33 -4.70 -3.35 1.78
CA GLY A 33 -3.77 -2.44 1.11
C GLY A 33 -2.64 -3.14 0.36
N LEU A 34 -2.10 -2.43 -0.63
CA LEU A 34 -0.88 -2.84 -1.33
C LEU A 34 0.33 -2.43 -0.51
N THR A 35 1.31 -3.33 -0.34
CA THR A 35 2.66 -2.97 0.10
C THR A 35 3.58 -2.98 -1.11
N ALA A 36 4.13 -1.82 -1.47
CA ALA A 36 4.89 -1.62 -2.68
C ALA A 36 6.28 -1.03 -2.41
N TYR A 37 7.17 -1.18 -3.39
CA TYR A 37 8.54 -0.66 -3.41
C TYR A 37 9.04 -0.53 -4.85
N GLY A 38 10.22 0.04 -5.00
CA GLY A 38 10.92 0.17 -6.27
C GLY A 38 10.54 1.43 -7.06
N LYS A 39 11.32 1.70 -8.10
CA LYS A 39 11.14 2.84 -9.01
C LYS A 39 11.18 2.44 -10.49
N ASP A 40 11.49 1.18 -10.80
CA ASP A 40 11.51 0.71 -12.18
C ASP A 40 10.08 0.60 -12.73
N ASN A 41 9.95 0.81 -14.04
CA ASN A 41 8.65 0.87 -14.70
C ASN A 41 7.87 -0.44 -14.55
N GLN A 42 8.54 -1.59 -14.56
CA GLN A 42 7.89 -2.89 -14.47
C GLN A 42 7.21 -3.07 -13.11
N LEU A 43 7.88 -2.74 -12.00
CA LEU A 43 7.26 -2.74 -10.68
C LEU A 43 6.14 -1.70 -10.58
N ILE A 44 6.35 -0.49 -11.09
CA ILE A 44 5.33 0.57 -11.06
C ILE A 44 4.06 0.15 -11.79
N GLU A 45 4.17 -0.41 -13.01
CA GLU A 45 3.03 -0.94 -13.77
C GLU A 45 2.30 -2.05 -13.02
N ALA A 46 3.03 -2.94 -12.36
CA ALA A 46 2.43 -3.99 -11.55
C ALA A 46 1.65 -3.43 -10.35
N HIS A 47 2.15 -2.36 -9.70
CA HIS A 47 1.45 -1.67 -8.62
C HIS A 47 0.18 -0.99 -9.13
N PHE A 48 0.23 -0.36 -10.30
CA PHE A 48 -0.95 0.22 -10.95
C PHE A 48 -2.04 -0.82 -11.22
N ALA A 49 -1.68 -2.03 -11.64
CA ALA A 49 -2.63 -3.10 -11.85
C ALA A 49 -3.40 -3.48 -10.57
N MET A 50 -2.82 -3.26 -9.39
CA MET A 50 -3.49 -3.54 -8.11
C MET A 50 -4.55 -2.50 -7.73
N LEU A 51 -4.52 -1.30 -8.32
CA LEU A 51 -5.55 -0.29 -8.06
C LEU A 51 -6.94 -0.71 -8.56
N ALA A 52 -7.01 -1.71 -9.45
CA ALA A 52 -8.27 -2.31 -9.89
C ALA A 52 -8.90 -3.27 -8.85
N HIS A 53 -8.22 -3.57 -7.73
CA HIS A 53 -8.61 -4.61 -6.77
C HIS A 53 -9.05 -4.07 -5.39
N ASP A 54 -9.97 -3.10 -5.37
CA ASP A 54 -10.64 -2.54 -4.17
C ASP A 54 -9.74 -2.38 -2.94
N ILE A 55 -8.53 -1.85 -3.14
CA ILE A 55 -7.61 -1.55 -2.05
C ILE A 55 -8.00 -0.23 -1.39
N ALA A 56 -7.97 -0.21 -0.06
CA ALA A 56 -8.31 0.96 0.75
C ALA A 56 -7.13 1.93 0.92
N PHE A 57 -5.89 1.44 0.76
CA PHE A 57 -4.66 2.23 0.89
C PHE A 57 -3.49 1.54 0.17
N THR A 58 -2.40 2.26 0.06
CA THR A 58 -1.09 1.69 -0.32
C THR A 58 -0.06 2.03 0.74
N SER A 59 0.96 1.19 0.87
CA SER A 59 2.17 1.48 1.64
C SER A 59 3.40 1.40 0.76
N TYR A 60 4.40 2.26 1.00
CA TYR A 60 5.58 2.38 0.14
C TYR A 60 6.88 2.54 0.93
N ALA A 61 8.00 2.06 0.37
CA ALA A 61 9.32 2.24 0.96
C ALA A 61 9.73 3.72 0.98
N ALA A 62 10.20 4.24 2.11
CA ALA A 62 10.65 5.63 2.20
C ALA A 62 11.75 5.96 1.19
N GLY A 63 12.75 5.08 1.05
CA GLY A 63 13.87 5.25 0.11
C GLY A 63 13.45 5.28 -1.36
N ASP A 64 12.25 4.79 -1.67
CA ASP A 64 11.70 4.79 -3.01
C ASP A 64 10.78 5.98 -3.31
N LEU A 65 10.70 6.96 -2.41
CA LEU A 65 10.00 8.21 -2.63
C LEU A 65 10.94 9.31 -3.15
N PRO A 66 10.42 10.27 -3.95
CA PRO A 66 9.12 10.23 -4.62
C PRO A 66 9.14 9.26 -5.82
N ASN A 67 7.95 8.80 -6.24
CA ASN A 67 7.78 8.02 -7.47
C ASN A 67 6.39 8.27 -8.13
N PRO A 68 6.24 7.98 -9.45
CA PRO A 68 5.00 8.28 -10.19
C PRO A 68 3.75 7.61 -9.63
N PHE A 69 3.87 6.38 -9.12
CA PHE A 69 2.74 5.66 -8.54
C PHE A 69 2.20 6.37 -7.29
N VAL A 70 3.07 6.70 -6.34
CA VAL A 70 2.67 7.40 -5.11
C VAL A 70 2.11 8.79 -5.41
N SER A 71 2.71 9.54 -6.35
CA SER A 71 2.17 10.83 -6.79
C SER A 71 0.76 10.68 -7.36
N PHE A 72 0.52 9.68 -8.21
CA PHE A 72 -0.81 9.40 -8.78
C PHE A 72 -1.82 9.06 -7.68
N VAL A 73 -1.48 8.14 -6.78
CA VAL A 73 -2.36 7.71 -5.70
C VAL A 73 -2.77 8.87 -4.79
N ARG A 74 -1.80 9.69 -4.34
CA ARG A 74 -2.07 10.84 -3.48
C ARG A 74 -2.86 11.93 -4.19
N GLN A 75 -2.47 12.28 -5.40
CA GLN A 75 -2.96 13.50 -6.05
C GLN A 75 -4.25 13.25 -6.83
N ARG A 76 -4.38 12.10 -7.49
CA ARG A 76 -5.52 11.75 -8.35
C ARG A 76 -6.57 10.94 -7.60
N LEU A 77 -6.17 9.86 -6.93
CA LEU A 77 -7.12 8.98 -6.24
C LEU A 77 -7.50 9.50 -4.84
N LYS A 78 -6.72 10.43 -4.28
CA LYS A 78 -6.88 10.90 -2.90
C LYS A 78 -6.89 9.75 -1.88
N MET A 79 -6.22 8.65 -2.21
CA MET A 79 -6.17 7.45 -1.38
C MET A 79 -4.98 7.53 -0.40
N PRO A 80 -5.12 7.01 0.84
CA PRO A 80 -4.05 7.04 1.83
C PRO A 80 -2.77 6.32 1.37
N VAL A 81 -1.61 6.91 1.68
CA VAL A 81 -0.29 6.32 1.47
C VAL A 81 0.45 6.25 2.80
N ILE A 82 0.72 5.03 3.28
CA ILE A 82 1.54 4.77 4.45
C ILE A 82 3.00 4.62 4.00
N THR A 83 3.98 5.14 4.75
CA THR A 83 5.40 4.96 4.40
C THR A 83 6.09 4.06 5.43
N TRP A 84 6.94 3.15 4.99
CA TRP A 84 7.68 2.22 5.84
C TRP A 84 9.21 2.39 5.73
N THR A 85 9.95 1.90 6.74
CA THR A 85 11.40 2.15 6.96
C THR A 85 11.70 3.65 7.15
N VAL A 86 10.91 4.31 8.00
CA VAL A 86 11.15 5.69 8.43
C VAL A 86 11.83 5.66 9.80
N HIS A 87 13.16 5.77 9.81
CA HIS A 87 13.97 5.67 11.04
C HIS A 87 14.50 7.02 11.52
N ASP A 88 14.52 8.03 10.67
CA ASP A 88 15.12 9.34 10.93
C ASP A 88 14.37 10.48 10.22
N GLN A 89 14.78 11.72 10.51
CA GLN A 89 14.16 12.91 9.93
C GLN A 89 14.31 12.97 8.40
N PRO A 90 15.47 12.65 7.78
CA PRO A 90 15.55 12.56 6.33
C PRO A 90 14.51 11.63 5.69
N ALA A 91 14.23 10.47 6.29
CA ALA A 91 13.19 9.58 5.81
C ALA A 91 11.78 10.16 6.02
N VAL A 92 11.53 10.91 7.10
CA VAL A 92 10.27 11.65 7.32
C VAL A 92 10.05 12.68 6.22
N ASP A 93 11.10 13.43 5.86
CA ASP A 93 11.02 14.48 4.83
C ASP A 93 10.67 13.90 3.44
N LEU A 94 11.11 12.67 3.15
CA LEU A 94 10.73 11.95 1.92
C LEU A 94 9.23 11.64 1.87
N THR A 95 8.57 11.46 3.02
CA THR A 95 7.13 11.14 3.07
C THR A 95 6.25 12.29 2.62
N PHE A 96 6.74 13.53 2.67
CA PHE A 96 5.99 14.74 2.31
C PHE A 96 6.27 15.25 0.90
N LYS A 97 7.20 14.63 0.17
CA LYS A 97 7.49 14.90 -1.24
C LYS A 97 6.52 14.14 -2.15
#